data_AF-A0A6G4X020-F1
#
_entry.id   AF-A0A6G4X020-F1
#
_cell.length_a   1.000
_cell.length_b   1.000
_cell.length_c   1.000
_cell.angle_alpha   90.00
_cell.angle_beta   90.00
_cell.angle_gamma   90.00
#
_symmetry.space_group_name_H-M   'P 1'
#
loop_
_entity.id
_entity.type
_entity.pdbx_description
1 polymer ?
#
loop_
_entity_poly.entity_id
_entity_poly.type
_entity_poly.pdbx_seq_one_letter_code
_entity_poly.pdbx_strand_id
1 'polypeptide(L)'
;MPQQPAPRRRPRDKQQRERRVHPRYNETEFALVENAAARSGMATGGYVAESSLAAARAEDPTAAVADYRAMVKALLAANNQLGMIGRNFNQLVRHLNKDGAWPHPDHVKRLMDHVEASLDDVDAAVARVLEGR
;
A
#
# COMPACT_ATOMS: atom_id res chain seq x y z
N MET A 1 10.96 -36.27 17.94
CA MET A 1 10.55 -35.05 17.21
C MET A 1 10.60 -35.34 15.72
N PRO A 2 9.50 -35.20 14.95
CA PRO A 2 9.57 -35.38 13.50
C PRO A 2 10.47 -34.30 12.89
N GLN A 3 11.42 -34.70 12.06
CA GLN A 3 12.37 -33.81 11.39
C GLN A 3 11.63 -33.00 10.33
N GLN A 4 11.63 -31.68 10.47
CA GLN A 4 11.02 -30.78 9.48
C GLN A 4 11.79 -30.91 8.15
N PRO A 5 11.10 -31.13 7.01
CA PRO A 5 11.77 -31.31 5.73
C PRO A 5 12.66 -30.11 5.42
N ALA A 6 13.89 -30.37 4.97
CA ALA A 6 14.82 -29.31 4.61
C ALA A 6 14.19 -28.40 3.54
N PRO A 7 14.22 -27.07 3.72
CA PRO A 7 13.61 -26.14 2.76
C PRO A 7 14.20 -26.35 1.37
N ARG A 8 13.32 -26.45 0.36
CA ARG A 8 13.71 -26.55 -1.05
C ARG A 8 14.55 -25.35 -1.43
N ARG A 9 15.77 -25.63 -1.85
CA ARG A 9 16.69 -24.65 -2.41
C ARG A 9 16.40 -24.51 -3.90
N ARG A 10 16.60 -23.30 -4.44
CA ARG A 10 16.62 -23.09 -5.89
C ARG A 10 17.62 -24.05 -6.56
N PRO A 11 17.38 -24.49 -7.80
CA PRO A 11 18.37 -25.24 -8.56
C PRO A 11 19.72 -24.53 -8.55
N ARG A 12 20.76 -25.31 -8.22
CA ARG A 12 22.14 -24.82 -8.18
C ARG A 12 22.63 -24.58 -9.59
N ASP A 13 23.18 -23.40 -9.82
CA ASP A 13 23.83 -23.07 -11.08
C ASP A 13 25.24 -23.69 -11.11
N LYS A 14 25.74 -24.00 -12.32
CA LYS A 14 27.07 -24.59 -12.50
C LYS A 14 28.16 -23.61 -12.07
N GLN A 15 27.92 -22.32 -12.27
CA GLN A 15 28.81 -21.23 -11.85
C GLN A 15 28.18 -20.44 -10.70
N GLN A 16 29.02 -19.79 -9.90
CA GLN A 16 28.54 -18.90 -8.86
C GLN A 16 27.88 -17.67 -9.50
N ARG A 17 26.66 -17.35 -9.06
CA ARG A 17 25.98 -16.11 -9.47
C ARG A 17 26.73 -14.90 -8.91
N GLU A 18 27.25 -14.06 -9.80
CA GLU A 18 28.09 -12.90 -9.45
C GLU A 18 27.27 -11.66 -9.04
N ARG A 19 26.08 -11.49 -9.61
CA ARG A 19 25.22 -10.32 -9.38
C ARG A 19 24.26 -10.57 -8.21
N ARG A 20 24.12 -9.58 -7.33
CA ARG A 20 23.24 -9.63 -6.16
C ARG A 20 22.49 -8.30 -5.97
N VAL A 21 21.29 -8.40 -5.41
CA VAL A 21 20.49 -7.26 -4.95
C VAL A 21 20.27 -7.45 -3.44
N HIS A 22 20.30 -6.35 -2.68
CA HIS A 22 20.12 -6.35 -1.23
C HIS A 22 18.86 -5.55 -0.84
N PRO A 23 17.65 -6.13 -0.99
CA PRO A 23 16.43 -5.51 -0.48
C PRO A 23 16.53 -5.29 1.04
N ARG A 24 15.95 -4.19 1.51
CA ARG A 24 15.78 -3.91 2.93
C ARG A 24 14.31 -4.07 3.28
N TYR A 25 14.06 -4.67 4.44
CA TYR A 25 12.72 -4.92 4.97
C TYR A 25 12.66 -4.40 6.40
N ASN A 26 11.52 -3.85 6.80
CA ASN A 26 11.18 -3.73 8.21
C ASN A 26 10.73 -5.11 8.77
N GLU A 27 10.49 -5.19 10.07
CA GLU A 27 10.15 -6.44 10.76
C GLU A 27 8.89 -7.10 10.18
N THR A 28 7.85 -6.30 9.89
CA THR A 28 6.58 -6.80 9.35
C THR A 28 6.74 -7.30 7.92
N GLU A 29 7.47 -6.56 7.08
CA GLU A 29 7.78 -6.96 5.70
C GLU A 29 8.61 -8.25 5.68
N PHE A 30 9.59 -8.38 6.56
CA PHE A 30 10.42 -9.58 6.64
C PHE A 30 9.61 -10.80 7.07
N ALA A 31 8.77 -10.67 8.10
CA ALA A 31 7.87 -11.74 8.55
C ALA A 31 6.90 -12.19 7.44
N LEU A 32 6.38 -11.27 6.62
CA LEU A 32 5.55 -11.62 5.46
C LEU A 32 6.32 -12.48 4.46
N VAL A 33 7.56 -12.13 4.16
CA VAL A 33 8.43 -12.90 3.24
C VAL A 33 8.77 -14.27 3.81
N GLU A 34 9.07 -14.37 5.11
CA GLU A 34 9.33 -15.65 5.77
C GLU A 34 8.12 -16.58 5.75
N ASN A 35 6.94 -16.06 6.05
CA ASN A 35 5.69 -16.82 5.99
C ASN A 35 5.40 -17.33 4.57
N ALA A 36 5.59 -16.49 3.56
CA ALA A 36 5.40 -16.88 2.16
C ALA A 36 6.42 -17.94 1.71
N ALA A 37 7.68 -17.81 2.15
CA ALA A 37 8.73 -18.79 1.90
C ALA A 37 8.40 -20.14 2.56
N ALA A 38 7.95 -20.13 3.82
CA ALA A 38 7.54 -21.32 4.54
C ALA A 38 6.37 -22.04 3.86
N ARG A 39 5.33 -21.29 3.43
CA ARG A 39 4.20 -21.83 2.65
C ARG A 39 4.63 -22.44 1.33
N SER A 40 5.68 -21.89 0.71
CA SER A 40 6.26 -22.41 -0.53
C SER A 40 7.26 -23.55 -0.30
N GLY A 41 7.54 -23.90 0.95
CA GLY A 41 8.55 -24.89 1.33
C GLY A 41 9.98 -24.49 0.95
N MET A 42 10.26 -23.19 0.83
CA MET A 42 11.56 -22.64 0.39
C MET A 42 12.28 -21.93 1.54
N ALA A 43 13.60 -21.86 1.46
CA ALA A 43 14.36 -20.96 2.31
C ALA A 43 14.11 -19.50 1.89
N THR A 44 14.01 -18.57 2.84
CA THR A 44 13.63 -17.16 2.62
C THR A 44 14.39 -16.49 1.48
N GLY A 45 15.73 -16.57 1.46
CA GLY A 45 16.53 -15.98 0.36
C GLY A 45 16.30 -16.67 -1.00
N GLY A 46 16.04 -17.97 -1.00
CA GLY A 46 15.69 -18.72 -2.21
C GLY A 46 14.31 -18.33 -2.75
N TYR A 47 13.36 -18.11 -1.85
CA TYR A 47 12.02 -17.63 -2.17
C TYR A 47 12.03 -16.20 -2.75
N VAL A 48 12.77 -15.27 -2.14
CA VAL A 48 12.90 -13.89 -2.66
C VAL A 48 13.45 -13.89 -4.08
N ALA A 49 14.51 -14.67 -4.31
CA ALA A 49 15.02 -14.85 -5.66
C ALA A 49 13.96 -15.52 -6.57
N GLU A 50 13.33 -16.65 -6.15
CA GLU A 50 12.07 -17.28 -6.67
C GLU A 50 11.18 -16.24 -7.32
N SER A 51 10.58 -15.49 -6.42
CA SER A 51 9.50 -14.58 -6.70
C SER A 51 9.94 -13.49 -7.67
N SER A 52 11.14 -12.94 -7.52
CA SER A 52 11.62 -11.86 -8.41
C SER A 52 11.89 -12.33 -9.83
N LEU A 53 12.47 -13.53 -10.03
CA LEU A 53 12.65 -14.08 -11.38
C LEU A 53 11.34 -14.54 -11.99
N ALA A 54 10.42 -15.11 -11.20
CA ALA A 54 9.11 -15.52 -11.69
C ALA A 54 8.32 -14.29 -12.17
N ALA A 55 8.29 -13.21 -11.37
CA ALA A 55 7.67 -11.95 -11.76
C ALA A 55 8.32 -11.34 -13.00
N ALA A 56 9.65 -11.34 -13.09
CA ALA A 56 10.37 -10.82 -14.27
C ALA A 56 10.13 -11.64 -15.55
N ARG A 57 9.70 -12.91 -15.43
CA ARG A 57 9.39 -13.79 -16.56
C ARG A 57 7.91 -13.78 -16.95
N ALA A 58 7.05 -13.13 -16.17
CA ALA A 58 5.63 -13.04 -16.48
C ALA A 58 5.41 -12.25 -17.78
N GLU A 59 4.27 -12.47 -18.43
CA GLU A 59 3.89 -11.76 -19.67
C GLU A 59 3.72 -10.25 -19.42
N ASP A 60 3.22 -9.90 -18.23
CA ASP A 60 3.25 -8.53 -17.70
C ASP A 60 3.99 -8.50 -16.34
N PRO A 61 5.32 -8.26 -16.35
CA PRO A 61 6.12 -8.11 -15.13
C PRO A 61 5.74 -6.91 -14.27
N THR A 62 4.94 -5.98 -14.80
CA THR A 62 4.53 -4.76 -14.10
C THR A 62 3.22 -4.94 -13.35
N ALA A 63 2.32 -5.82 -13.79
CA ALA A 63 0.97 -5.99 -13.25
C ALA A 63 0.93 -6.00 -11.71
N ALA A 64 1.61 -6.96 -11.06
CA ALA A 64 1.58 -7.09 -9.60
C ALA A 64 2.17 -5.87 -8.86
N VAL A 65 3.17 -5.20 -9.44
CA VAL A 65 3.80 -4.00 -8.87
C VAL A 65 2.95 -2.76 -9.13
N ALA A 66 2.30 -2.70 -10.28
CA ALA A 66 1.43 -1.62 -10.72
C ALA A 66 0.17 -1.56 -9.85
N ASP A 67 -0.46 -2.71 -9.57
CA ASP A 67 -1.67 -2.80 -8.75
C ASP A 67 -1.40 -2.30 -7.32
N TYR A 68 -0.35 -2.81 -6.66
CA TYR A 68 0.04 -2.34 -5.33
C TYR A 68 0.36 -0.84 -5.31
N ARG A 69 1.11 -0.34 -6.31
CA ARG A 69 1.44 1.09 -6.39
C ARG A 69 0.22 1.96 -6.66
N ALA A 70 -0.71 1.50 -7.50
CA ALA A 70 -1.96 2.20 -7.77
C ALA A 70 -2.79 2.30 -6.49
N MET A 71 -2.91 1.21 -5.74
CA MET A 71 -3.58 1.17 -4.46
C MET A 71 -2.95 2.14 -3.43
N VAL A 72 -1.63 2.13 -3.25
CA VAL A 72 -0.94 3.07 -2.34
C VAL A 72 -1.14 4.52 -2.78
N LYS A 73 -1.07 4.81 -4.09
CA LYS A 73 -1.33 6.15 -4.63
C LYS A 73 -2.75 6.62 -4.34
N ALA A 74 -3.75 5.75 -4.50
CA ALA A 74 -5.14 6.06 -4.18
C ALA A 74 -5.30 6.39 -2.68
N LEU A 75 -4.68 5.61 -1.79
CA LEU A 75 -4.72 5.88 -0.36
C LEU A 75 -4.06 7.22 0.02
N LEU A 76 -2.90 7.55 -0.59
CA LEU A 76 -2.23 8.83 -0.34
C LEU A 76 -3.06 10.02 -0.86
N ALA A 77 -3.73 9.87 -2.00
CA ALA A 77 -4.63 10.88 -2.53
C ALA A 77 -5.81 11.13 -1.58
N ALA A 78 -6.44 10.06 -1.10
CA ALA A 78 -7.50 10.11 -0.10
C ALA A 78 -7.06 10.81 1.19
N ASN A 79 -5.87 10.48 1.71
CA ASN A 79 -5.33 11.14 2.91
C ASN A 79 -5.09 12.65 2.69
N ASN A 80 -4.66 13.05 1.50
CA ASN A 80 -4.52 14.47 1.16
C ASN A 80 -5.87 15.19 1.13
N GLN A 81 -6.92 14.55 0.60
CA GLN A 81 -8.29 15.10 0.61
C GLN A 81 -8.80 15.29 2.04
N LEU A 82 -8.62 14.31 2.93
CA LEU A 82 -8.93 14.45 4.36
C LEU A 82 -8.18 15.63 5.00
N GLY A 83 -6.91 15.81 4.66
CA GLY A 83 -6.12 16.96 5.10
C GLY A 83 -6.63 18.31 4.58
N MET A 84 -7.31 18.36 3.43
CA MET A 84 -7.99 19.56 2.94
C MET A 84 -9.29 19.83 3.70
N ILE A 85 -10.08 18.80 3.97
CA ILE A 85 -11.31 18.89 4.78
C ILE A 85 -11.00 19.48 6.16
N GLY A 86 -9.99 18.93 6.85
CA GLY A 86 -9.58 19.42 8.17
C GLY A 86 -9.12 20.89 8.15
N ARG A 87 -8.43 21.32 7.07
CA ARG A 87 -8.04 22.72 6.88
C ARG A 87 -9.25 23.64 6.73
N ASN A 88 -10.23 23.25 5.92
CA ASN A 88 -11.43 24.05 5.70
C ASN A 88 -12.27 24.15 6.99
N PHE A 89 -12.40 23.06 7.74
CA PHE A 89 -13.07 23.08 9.04
C PHE A 89 -12.36 24.03 10.02
N ASN A 90 -11.02 23.99 10.08
CA ASN A 90 -10.25 24.89 10.93
C ASN A 90 -10.43 26.37 10.54
N GLN A 91 -10.57 26.67 9.24
CA GLN A 91 -10.88 28.02 8.77
C GLN A 91 -12.27 28.47 9.23
N LEU A 92 -13.28 27.59 9.14
CA LEU A 92 -14.65 27.87 9.58
C LEU A 92 -14.72 28.13 11.09
N VAL A 93 -14.10 27.26 11.91
CA VAL A 93 -14.00 27.44 13.36
C VAL A 93 -13.29 28.75 13.72
N ARG A 94 -12.20 29.09 13.01
CA ARG A 94 -11.48 30.34 13.24
C ARG A 94 -12.34 31.57 12.91
N HIS A 95 -13.12 31.54 11.85
CA HIS A 95 -14.03 32.62 11.49
C HIS A 95 -15.12 32.80 12.55
N LEU A 96 -15.75 31.69 12.99
CA LEU A 96 -16.75 31.71 14.05
C LEU A 96 -16.21 32.26 15.38
N ASN A 97 -15.01 31.82 15.78
CA ASN A 97 -14.37 32.26 17.01
C ASN A 97 -13.92 33.74 16.98
N LYS A 98 -13.69 34.32 15.79
CA LYS A 98 -13.25 35.71 15.65
C LYS A 98 -14.38 36.69 15.42
N ASP A 99 -15.29 36.36 14.52
CA ASP A 99 -16.26 37.30 13.97
C ASP A 99 -17.67 37.08 14.53
N GLY A 100 -17.92 35.98 15.26
CA GLY A 100 -19.18 35.66 15.92
C GLY A 100 -20.37 35.37 14.98
N ALA A 101 -20.20 35.62 13.67
CA ALA A 101 -21.19 35.41 12.64
C ALA A 101 -20.87 34.18 11.80
N TRP A 102 -21.92 33.44 11.43
CA TRP A 102 -21.81 32.31 10.51
C TRP A 102 -21.38 32.80 9.11
N PRO A 103 -20.43 32.13 8.43
CA PRO A 103 -20.16 32.42 7.03
C PRO A 103 -21.44 32.30 6.20
N HIS A 104 -21.55 33.02 5.07
CA HIS A 104 -22.74 32.96 4.21
C HIS A 104 -23.16 31.49 3.93
N PRO A 105 -24.45 31.12 4.09
CA PRO A 105 -24.91 29.72 4.02
C PRO A 105 -24.44 28.97 2.76
N ASP A 106 -24.37 29.65 1.62
CA ASP A 106 -23.88 29.07 0.35
C ASP A 106 -22.38 28.68 0.37
N HIS A 107 -21.54 29.37 1.15
CA HIS A 107 -20.15 28.95 1.33
C HIS A 107 -20.05 27.69 2.16
N VAL A 108 -20.87 27.60 3.21
CA VAL A 108 -20.92 26.40 4.06
C VAL A 108 -21.48 25.22 3.28
N LYS A 109 -22.55 25.41 2.51
CA LYS A 109 -23.12 24.34 1.67
C LYS A 109 -22.11 23.83 0.64
N ARG A 110 -21.44 24.71 -0.11
CA ARG A 110 -20.39 24.29 -1.07
C ARG A 110 -19.23 23.57 -0.41
N LEU A 111 -18.86 23.99 0.81
CA LEU A 111 -17.85 23.29 1.58
C LEU A 111 -18.32 21.88 1.97
N MET A 112 -19.55 21.73 2.45
CA MET A 112 -20.12 20.42 2.80
C MET A 112 -20.25 19.51 1.56
N ASP A 113 -20.73 20.03 0.43
CA ASP A 113 -20.81 19.29 -0.84
C ASP A 113 -19.41 18.77 -1.26
N HIS A 114 -18.35 19.58 -1.07
CA HIS A 114 -16.97 19.18 -1.38
C HIS A 114 -16.38 18.17 -0.39
N VAL A 115 -16.76 18.29 0.89
CA VAL A 115 -16.40 17.32 1.93
C VAL A 115 -17.04 15.96 1.64
N GLU A 116 -18.32 15.94 1.28
CA GLU A 116 -19.07 14.72 0.94
C GLU A 116 -18.46 14.00 -0.27
N ALA A 117 -18.21 14.73 -1.36
CA ALA A 117 -17.54 14.15 -2.54
C ALA A 117 -16.13 13.63 -2.22
N SER A 118 -15.40 14.31 -1.33
CA SER A 118 -14.07 13.87 -0.91
C SER A 118 -14.13 12.62 0.00
N LEU A 119 -15.21 12.43 0.76
CA LEU A 119 -15.44 11.22 1.56
C LEU A 119 -15.79 10.03 0.65
N ASP A 120 -16.62 10.23 -0.37
CA ASP A 120 -16.94 9.20 -1.37
C ASP A 120 -15.67 8.69 -2.08
N ASP A 121 -14.76 9.60 -2.43
CA ASP A 121 -13.46 9.26 -3.02
C ASP A 121 -12.60 8.40 -2.09
N VAL A 122 -12.60 8.73 -0.79
CA VAL A 122 -11.88 7.98 0.25
C VAL A 122 -12.48 6.58 0.41
N ASP A 123 -13.81 6.47 0.48
CA ASP A 123 -14.50 5.18 0.61
C ASP A 123 -14.25 4.28 -0.60
N ALA A 124 -14.27 4.84 -1.82
CA ALA A 124 -13.92 4.12 -3.04
C ALA A 124 -12.44 3.67 -3.06
N ALA A 125 -11.53 4.44 -2.46
CA ALA A 125 -10.13 4.03 -2.32
C ALA A 125 -9.97 2.89 -1.30
N VAL A 126 -10.69 2.96 -0.16
CA VAL A 126 -10.68 1.91 0.87
C VAL A 126 -11.27 0.61 0.33
N ALA A 127 -12.37 0.66 -0.42
CA ALA A 127 -12.98 -0.53 -1.04
C ALA A 127 -11.99 -1.26 -1.97
N ARG A 128 -11.27 -0.52 -2.83
CA ARG A 128 -10.24 -1.07 -3.72
C ARG A 128 -9.08 -1.73 -2.97
N VAL A 129 -8.71 -1.19 -1.80
CA VAL A 129 -7.68 -1.80 -0.93
C VAL A 129 -8.18 -3.12 -0.32
N LEU A 130 -9.46 -3.19 0.06
CA LEU A 130 -10.07 -4.37 0.67
C LEU A 130 -10.32 -5.49 -0.34
N GLU A 131 -10.68 -5.17 -1.58
CA GLU A 131 -10.89 -6.15 -2.67
C GLU A 131 -9.57 -6.78 -3.17
N GLY A 132 -8.44 -6.08 -3.01
CA GLY A 132 -7.11 -6.57 -3.38
C GLY A 132 -6.40 -7.45 -2.34
N ARG A 133 -7.06 -7.79 -1.23
CA ARG A 133 -6.55 -8.68 -0.16
C ARG A 133 -7.11 -10.09 -0.26
#